data_AF-A4US49-F1
#
_entry.id   AF-A4US49-F1
#
_cell.length_a   1.000
_cell.length_b   1.000
_cell.length_c   1.000
_cell.angle_alpha   90.00
_cell.angle_beta   90.00
_cell.angle_gamma   90.00
#
_symmetry.space_group_name_H-M   'P 1'
#
loop_
_entity.id
_entity.type
_entity.pdbx_description
1 polymer ?
#
loop_
_entity_poly.entity_id
_entity_poly.type
_entity_poly.pdbx_seq_one_letter_code
_entity_poly.pdbx_strand_id
1 'polypeptide(L)'
;MKKSLGKILLAPVVLGLSLSLAPLVQAEIQTDVINEKWGKPTLVYGGGLSDAQATEVNNLFGISDVNNVSRQVVVGADMDQYLGTSGADTASLYSSVLVQKQDAGKGVVVDIKTPQNITLITETQYANAAITAGATDVLIDVAAPIQVTGESALTGVYKALAANGETVDTVRTEVAQQELETVNEVATAHAGDEQFDSSALDKAVAEIKTALADYKQSNGQVASEADINTIINEVLAQNGLENVITADEISKLVTFAKAYQETSAIDSAEVAAQLNQFKQQAEQQISEAYKNLQDSGILEKIGAFFENLWKGLTGLFA
;
A
#
# COMPACT_ATOMS: atom_id res chain seq x y z
N MET A 1 30.20 14.96 -75.58
CA MET A 1 29.84 13.66 -74.97
C MET A 1 29.27 13.91 -73.59
N LYS A 2 27.96 13.64 -73.41
CA LYS A 2 27.25 13.75 -72.13
C LYS A 2 27.67 12.56 -71.24
N LYS A 3 28.08 12.81 -69.99
CA LYS A 3 28.11 11.78 -68.94
C LYS A 3 27.54 12.36 -67.65
N SER A 4 26.56 11.64 -67.13
CA SER A 4 25.67 11.95 -66.02
C SER A 4 26.37 11.96 -64.66
N LEU A 5 26.10 12.98 -63.83
CA LEU A 5 26.29 12.88 -62.38
C LEU A 5 25.14 12.04 -61.80
N GLY A 6 25.46 10.85 -61.30
CA GLY A 6 24.56 10.02 -60.50
C GLY A 6 24.44 10.58 -59.08
N LYS A 7 23.20 10.75 -58.62
CA LYS A 7 22.86 11.13 -57.24
C LYS A 7 23.19 9.94 -56.32
N ILE A 8 24.11 10.13 -55.37
CA ILE A 8 24.30 9.19 -54.26
C ILE A 8 23.27 9.53 -53.18
N LEU A 9 22.35 8.60 -52.95
CA LEU A 9 21.34 8.64 -51.92
C LEU A 9 22.02 8.32 -50.57
N LEU A 10 22.10 9.28 -49.64
CA LEU A 10 22.46 9.00 -48.24
C LEU A 10 21.24 8.36 -47.56
N ALA A 11 21.35 7.09 -47.15
CA ALA A 11 20.41 6.47 -46.23
C ALA A 11 20.82 6.81 -44.79
N PRO A 12 19.90 7.26 -43.90
CA PRO A 12 20.21 7.47 -42.50
C PRO A 12 20.31 6.11 -41.79
N VAL A 13 21.47 5.84 -41.19
CA VAL A 13 21.67 4.71 -40.28
C VAL A 13 20.92 5.03 -39.00
N VAL A 14 19.77 4.38 -38.81
CA VAL A 14 19.06 4.37 -37.52
C VAL A 14 19.81 3.38 -36.62
N LEU A 15 20.61 3.91 -35.69
CA LEU A 15 21.14 3.13 -34.57
C LEU A 15 19.95 2.80 -33.65
N GLY A 16 19.41 1.60 -33.81
CA GLY A 16 18.44 1.04 -32.86
C GLY A 16 19.16 0.71 -31.56
N LEU A 17 19.08 1.62 -30.58
CA LEU A 17 19.33 1.30 -29.18
C LEU A 17 18.20 0.38 -28.72
N SER A 18 18.42 -0.93 -28.80
CA SER A 18 17.59 -1.91 -28.12
C SER A 18 17.81 -1.75 -26.62
N LEU A 19 16.96 -0.98 -25.94
CA LEU A 19 16.84 -1.07 -24.49
C LEU A 19 16.27 -2.47 -24.18
N SER A 20 17.14 -3.39 -23.77
CA SER A 20 16.72 -4.61 -23.10
C SER A 20 16.10 -4.21 -21.76
N LEU A 21 14.77 -4.27 -21.67
CA LEU A 21 14.04 -4.25 -20.40
C LEU A 21 14.51 -5.46 -19.58
N ALA A 22 15.34 -5.23 -18.56
CA ALA A 22 15.58 -6.24 -17.55
C ALA A 22 14.27 -6.43 -16.75
N PRO A 23 13.84 -7.66 -16.46
CA PRO A 23 12.70 -7.87 -15.59
C PRO A 23 12.99 -7.27 -14.21
N LEU A 24 12.04 -6.48 -13.69
CA LEU A 24 12.03 -6.04 -12.30
C LEU A 24 11.99 -7.29 -11.41
N VAL A 25 13.12 -7.61 -10.77
CA VAL A 25 13.17 -8.65 -9.74
C VAL A 25 12.50 -8.08 -8.50
N GLN A 26 11.27 -8.52 -8.22
CA GLN A 26 10.58 -8.24 -6.96
C GLN A 26 11.38 -8.92 -5.84
N ALA A 27 11.78 -8.15 -4.83
CA ALA A 27 12.60 -8.69 -3.73
C ALA A 27 11.74 -9.64 -2.89
N GLU A 28 12.15 -10.90 -2.77
CA GLU A 28 11.48 -11.92 -1.96
C GLU A 28 12.21 -12.08 -0.62
N ILE A 29 11.48 -12.26 0.48
CA ILE A 29 12.07 -12.49 1.80
C ILE A 29 12.74 -13.86 1.81
N GLN A 30 14.07 -13.88 1.80
CA GLN A 30 14.83 -15.12 1.96
C GLN A 30 14.87 -15.53 3.44
N THR A 31 14.44 -16.76 3.71
CA THR A 31 14.32 -17.32 5.06
C THR A 31 15.39 -18.39 5.34
N ASP A 32 16.26 -18.67 4.37
CA ASP A 32 17.40 -19.58 4.45
C ASP A 32 18.73 -18.87 4.80
N VAL A 33 18.75 -17.53 4.71
CA VAL A 33 19.88 -16.67 5.11
C VAL A 33 19.50 -15.75 6.26
N ILE A 34 20.40 -15.58 7.23
CA ILE A 34 20.20 -14.68 8.38
C ILE A 34 20.72 -13.28 7.99
N ASN A 35 19.85 -12.27 8.07
CA ASN A 35 20.21 -10.87 7.83
C ASN A 35 20.71 -10.25 9.14
N GLU A 36 21.96 -9.78 9.21
CA GLU A 36 22.55 -9.31 10.47
C GLU A 36 21.88 -8.07 11.10
N LYS A 37 20.98 -7.36 10.40
CA LYS A 37 20.30 -6.17 10.95
C LYS A 37 19.17 -6.48 11.93
N TRP A 38 18.26 -7.39 11.55
CA TRP A 38 17.18 -7.89 12.43
C TRP A 38 17.39 -9.37 12.81
N GLY A 39 18.44 -10.01 12.31
CA GLY A 39 18.64 -11.45 12.39
C GLY A 39 17.66 -12.19 11.49
N LYS A 40 16.67 -12.83 12.13
CA LYS A 40 15.65 -13.63 11.45
C LYS A 40 14.49 -12.72 11.02
N PRO A 41 13.87 -12.94 9.84
CA PRO A 41 12.59 -12.32 9.54
C PRO A 41 11.56 -12.61 10.63
N THR A 42 10.65 -11.67 10.89
CA THR A 42 9.60 -11.84 11.90
C THR A 42 8.30 -12.24 11.21
N LEU A 43 7.88 -13.48 11.47
CA LEU A 43 6.59 -14.03 11.09
C LEU A 43 5.57 -13.76 12.18
N VAL A 44 4.47 -13.09 11.83
CA VAL A 44 3.34 -12.86 12.73
C VAL A 44 2.11 -13.56 12.18
N TYR A 45 1.65 -14.57 12.90
CA TYR A 45 0.44 -15.32 12.56
C TYR A 45 -0.82 -14.58 12.99
N GLY A 46 -1.89 -14.71 12.22
CA GLY A 46 -3.24 -14.43 12.71
C GLY A 46 -3.63 -15.42 13.83
N GLY A 47 -4.20 -14.93 14.93
CA GLY A 47 -4.51 -15.76 16.10
C GLY A 47 -5.64 -16.78 15.92
N GLY A 48 -6.41 -16.68 14.84
CA GLY A 48 -7.51 -17.60 14.49
C GLY A 48 -7.07 -18.78 13.63
N LEU A 49 -5.80 -18.85 13.25
CA LEU A 49 -5.29 -19.93 12.42
C LEU A 49 -5.28 -21.27 13.16
N SER A 50 -5.84 -22.30 12.52
CA SER A 50 -5.57 -23.70 12.90
C SER A 50 -4.13 -24.11 12.57
N ASP A 51 -3.64 -25.18 13.18
CA ASP A 51 -2.28 -25.71 12.88
C ASP A 51 -2.06 -26.01 11.40
N ALA A 52 -3.10 -26.50 10.71
CA ALA A 52 -3.07 -26.75 9.27
C ALA A 52 -2.94 -25.45 8.47
N GLN A 53 -3.71 -24.42 8.84
CA GLN A 53 -3.64 -23.12 8.20
C GLN A 53 -2.33 -22.38 8.51
N ALA A 54 -1.77 -22.51 9.71
CA ALA A 54 -0.45 -21.98 10.04
C ALA A 54 0.64 -22.64 9.17
N THR A 55 0.52 -23.93 8.89
CA THR A 55 1.41 -24.64 7.96
C THR A 55 1.24 -24.16 6.53
N GLU A 56 0.00 -23.93 6.09
CA GLU A 56 -0.29 -23.34 4.78
C GLU A 56 0.32 -21.94 4.64
N VAL A 57 0.18 -21.09 5.65
CA VAL A 57 0.81 -19.76 5.70
C VAL A 57 2.34 -19.85 5.57
N ASN A 58 2.98 -20.81 6.23
CA ASN A 58 4.43 -21.01 6.06
C ASN A 58 4.80 -21.31 4.60
N ASN A 59 4.01 -22.14 3.93
CA ASN A 59 4.23 -22.47 2.52
C ASN A 59 3.99 -21.27 1.60
N LEU A 60 2.95 -20.46 1.88
CA LEU A 60 2.64 -19.23 1.14
C LEU A 60 3.78 -18.20 1.23
N PHE A 61 4.52 -18.19 2.35
CA PHE A 61 5.72 -17.37 2.53
C PHE A 61 7.03 -18.07 2.14
N GLY A 62 6.98 -19.27 1.57
CA GLY A 62 8.20 -20.02 1.18
C GLY A 62 9.10 -20.44 2.35
N ILE A 63 8.57 -20.48 3.58
CA ILE A 63 9.34 -20.83 4.79
C ILE A 63 9.57 -22.34 4.83
N SER A 64 10.79 -22.75 4.49
CA SER A 64 11.20 -24.17 4.53
C SER A 64 11.56 -24.66 5.94
N ASP A 65 12.07 -23.76 6.80
CA ASP A 65 12.35 -24.05 8.21
C ASP A 65 11.86 -22.89 9.10
N VAL A 66 10.82 -23.16 9.89
CA VAL A 66 10.24 -22.20 10.83
C VAL A 66 11.19 -21.78 11.94
N ASN A 67 12.31 -22.49 12.15
CA ASN A 67 13.35 -22.06 13.07
C ASN A 67 14.13 -20.86 12.56
N ASN A 68 14.06 -20.54 11.26
CA ASN A 68 14.75 -19.39 10.68
C ASN A 68 13.96 -18.09 10.74
N VAL A 69 12.78 -18.10 11.34
CA VAL A 69 11.97 -16.91 11.59
C VAL A 69 11.76 -16.67 13.09
N SER A 70 11.65 -15.40 13.48
CA SER A 70 11.09 -15.03 14.78
C SER A 70 9.57 -15.11 14.69
N ARG A 71 8.90 -15.75 15.64
CA ARG A 71 7.45 -16.01 15.56
C ARG A 71 6.68 -15.20 16.58
N GLN A 72 5.61 -14.58 16.13
CA GLN A 72 4.64 -13.84 16.92
C GLN A 72 3.23 -14.26 16.50
N VAL A 73 2.22 -13.90 17.30
CA VAL A 73 0.81 -14.13 16.99
C VAL A 73 0.02 -12.87 17.31
N VAL A 74 -0.84 -12.42 16.39
CA VAL A 74 -1.80 -11.35 16.64
C VAL A 74 -2.98 -11.92 17.43
N VAL A 75 -3.33 -11.27 18.53
CA VAL A 75 -4.53 -11.52 19.32
C VAL A 75 -5.43 -10.28 19.33
N GLY A 76 -6.67 -10.45 19.79
CA GLY A 76 -7.65 -9.36 19.85
C GLY A 76 -7.16 -8.12 20.61
N ALA A 77 -6.37 -8.32 21.67
CA ALA A 77 -5.77 -7.20 22.41
C ALA A 77 -4.76 -6.39 21.58
N ASP A 78 -4.09 -6.99 20.60
CA ASP A 78 -3.20 -6.26 19.69
C ASP A 78 -4.01 -5.39 18.73
N MET A 79 -5.18 -5.88 18.27
CA MET A 79 -6.11 -5.11 17.44
C MET A 79 -6.58 -3.86 18.19
N ASP A 80 -6.99 -4.04 19.45
CA ASP A 80 -7.43 -2.94 20.30
C ASP A 80 -6.31 -1.94 20.56
N GLN A 81 -5.07 -2.41 20.73
CA GLN A 81 -3.91 -1.57 20.96
C GLN A 81 -3.50 -0.75 19.73
N TYR A 82 -3.52 -1.35 18.54
CA TYR A 82 -2.93 -0.72 17.35
C TYR A 82 -3.97 -0.09 16.41
N LEU A 83 -5.18 -0.64 16.34
CA LEU A 83 -6.22 -0.15 15.44
C LEU A 83 -7.31 0.65 16.19
N GLY A 84 -7.20 0.81 17.51
CA GLY A 84 -8.21 1.51 18.31
C GLY A 84 -9.57 0.80 18.34
N THR A 85 -9.61 -0.49 17.98
CA THR A 85 -10.82 -1.30 18.06
C THR A 85 -11.12 -1.69 19.51
N SER A 86 -12.30 -2.28 19.74
CA SER A 86 -12.60 -2.86 21.05
C SER A 86 -13.18 -4.25 20.91
N GLY A 87 -12.57 -5.23 21.58
CA GLY A 87 -13.13 -6.58 21.72
C GLY A 87 -13.03 -7.42 20.45
N ALA A 88 -11.99 -7.20 19.63
CA ALA A 88 -11.74 -8.03 18.47
C ALA A 88 -11.59 -9.51 18.87
N ASP A 89 -12.31 -10.40 18.18
CA ASP A 89 -12.21 -11.83 18.45
C ASP A 89 -10.93 -12.40 17.83
N THR A 90 -10.05 -12.95 18.67
CA THR A 90 -8.81 -13.60 18.23
C THR A 90 -9.09 -14.73 17.24
N ALA A 91 -10.20 -15.45 17.41
CA ALA A 91 -10.57 -16.55 16.53
C ALA A 91 -10.96 -16.10 15.11
N SER A 92 -11.16 -14.81 14.88
CA SER A 92 -11.49 -14.24 13.57
C SER A 92 -10.28 -13.67 12.80
N LEU A 93 -9.07 -13.81 13.35
CA LEU A 93 -7.85 -13.22 12.79
C LEU A 93 -7.09 -14.24 11.94
N TYR A 94 -7.24 -14.20 10.60
CA TYR A 94 -6.69 -15.22 9.69
C TYR A 94 -5.57 -14.73 8.76
N SER A 95 -5.37 -13.42 8.58
CA SER A 95 -4.23 -12.93 7.79
C SER A 95 -2.96 -12.86 8.64
N SER A 96 -1.82 -13.11 7.98
CA SER A 96 -0.49 -13.18 8.59
C SER A 96 0.49 -12.32 7.79
N VAL A 97 1.62 -11.99 8.40
CA VAL A 97 2.70 -11.25 7.74
C VAL A 97 4.08 -11.83 8.04
N LEU A 98 4.97 -11.69 7.07
CA LEU A 98 6.41 -11.91 7.25
C LEU A 98 7.12 -10.59 6.99
N VAL A 99 7.87 -10.09 7.99
CA VAL A 99 8.51 -8.76 7.92
C VAL A 99 10.02 -8.88 8.07
N GLN A 100 10.76 -8.18 7.20
CA GLN A 100 12.22 -8.15 7.22
C GLN A 100 12.76 -6.73 7.00
N LYS A 101 13.80 -6.32 7.74
CA LYS A 101 14.53 -5.07 7.46
C LYS A 101 15.31 -5.18 6.16
N GLN A 102 15.22 -4.14 5.35
CA GLN A 102 15.97 -3.98 4.11
C GLN A 102 17.21 -3.09 4.31
N ASP A 103 17.92 -2.87 3.20
CA ASP A 103 18.96 -1.87 3.14
C ASP A 103 18.41 -0.44 3.16
N ALA A 104 19.23 0.48 3.67
CA ALA A 104 18.82 1.87 3.81
C ALA A 104 18.45 2.47 2.44
N GLY A 105 17.32 3.18 2.38
CA GLY A 105 16.80 3.79 1.15
C GLY A 105 16.04 2.84 0.22
N LYS A 106 15.70 1.63 0.69
CA LYS A 106 14.85 0.70 -0.07
C LYS A 106 13.36 0.96 0.12
N GLY A 107 12.99 1.68 1.17
CA GLY A 107 11.62 2.08 1.42
C GLY A 107 10.80 0.98 2.11
N VAL A 108 9.53 1.26 2.34
CA VAL A 108 8.56 0.24 2.74
C VAL A 108 7.99 -0.42 1.48
N VAL A 109 8.22 -1.72 1.34
CA VAL A 109 7.75 -2.53 0.20
C VAL A 109 6.82 -3.61 0.73
N VAL A 110 5.66 -3.76 0.10
CA VAL A 110 4.65 -4.76 0.46
C VAL A 110 4.40 -5.67 -0.73
N ASP A 111 4.24 -6.97 -0.49
CA ASP A 111 3.81 -7.96 -1.47
C ASP A 111 2.69 -8.84 -0.86
N ILE A 112 1.50 -8.81 -1.45
CA ILE A 112 0.40 -9.69 -1.04
C ILE A 112 0.53 -11.02 -1.80
N LYS A 113 0.99 -12.07 -1.12
CA LYS A 113 1.17 -13.42 -1.69
C LYS A 113 -0.13 -14.11 -2.10
N THR A 114 -1.25 -13.68 -1.52
CA THR A 114 -2.58 -14.22 -1.79
C THR A 114 -3.57 -13.10 -2.09
N PRO A 115 -3.45 -12.40 -3.24
CA PRO A 115 -4.27 -11.24 -3.55
C PRO A 115 -5.76 -11.56 -3.62
N GLN A 116 -6.12 -12.80 -3.96
CA GLN A 116 -7.51 -13.29 -3.95
C GLN A 116 -8.12 -13.42 -2.54
N ASN A 117 -7.27 -13.50 -1.51
CA ASN A 117 -7.69 -13.73 -0.13
C ASN A 117 -7.63 -12.48 0.75
N ILE A 118 -7.01 -11.39 0.29
CA ILE A 118 -7.03 -10.09 0.97
C ILE A 118 -7.93 -9.16 0.17
N THR A 119 -9.11 -8.84 0.68
CA THR A 119 -10.19 -8.25 -0.13
C THR A 119 -10.37 -6.75 0.01
N LEU A 120 -9.80 -6.15 1.05
CA LEU A 120 -10.00 -4.74 1.36
C LEU A 120 -8.69 -3.97 1.31
N ILE A 121 -7.68 -4.43 2.05
CA ILE A 121 -6.42 -3.69 2.19
C ILE A 121 -5.47 -4.01 1.02
N THR A 122 -5.07 -2.98 0.27
CA THR A 122 -4.12 -3.09 -0.84
C THR A 122 -2.65 -3.01 -0.36
N GLU A 123 -1.70 -3.39 -1.22
CA GLU A 123 -0.26 -3.25 -0.95
C GLU A 123 0.14 -1.81 -0.63
N THR A 124 -0.38 -0.86 -1.40
CA THR A 124 -0.15 0.59 -1.22
C THR A 124 -0.65 1.06 0.13
N GLN A 125 -1.82 0.59 0.55
CA GLN A 125 -2.41 0.90 1.84
C GLN A 125 -1.62 0.31 3.01
N TYR A 126 -1.19 -0.96 2.94
CA TYR A 126 -0.28 -1.54 3.94
C TYR A 126 1.02 -0.73 4.06
N ALA A 127 1.61 -0.35 2.91
CA ALA A 127 2.86 0.40 2.91
C ALA A 127 2.68 1.77 3.57
N ASN A 128 1.65 2.52 3.17
CA ASN A 128 1.37 3.86 3.67
C ASN A 128 1.01 3.85 5.17
N ALA A 129 0.23 2.85 5.62
CA ALA A 129 -0.09 2.67 7.03
C ALA A 129 1.15 2.32 7.86
N ALA A 130 1.99 1.40 7.37
CA ALA A 130 3.27 1.06 8.02
C ALA A 130 4.21 2.27 8.10
N ILE A 131 4.34 3.06 7.04
CA ILE A 131 5.12 4.32 7.03
C ILE A 131 4.61 5.28 8.09
N THR A 132 3.30 5.48 8.16
CA THR A 132 2.67 6.36 9.15
C THR A 132 2.97 5.89 10.57
N ALA A 133 2.97 4.59 10.81
CA ALA A 133 3.36 3.99 12.08
C ALA A 133 4.87 4.08 12.41
N GLY A 134 5.70 4.55 11.46
CA GLY A 134 7.14 4.75 11.63
C GLY A 134 8.02 3.69 10.98
N ALA A 135 7.47 2.79 10.16
CA ALA A 135 8.26 1.82 9.42
C ALA A 135 9.20 2.49 8.42
N THR A 136 10.43 2.01 8.36
CA THR A 136 11.47 2.49 7.44
C THR A 136 12.21 1.30 6.87
N ASP A 137 12.42 1.28 5.55
CA ASP A 137 13.24 0.26 4.89
C ASP A 137 12.88 -1.18 5.30
N VAL A 138 11.62 -1.59 5.09
CA VAL A 138 11.13 -2.95 5.42
C VAL A 138 10.46 -3.60 4.22
N LEU A 139 10.63 -4.91 4.12
CA LEU A 139 9.87 -5.79 3.24
C LEU A 139 8.77 -6.47 4.05
N ILE A 140 7.53 -6.41 3.57
CA ILE A 140 6.37 -7.00 4.21
C ILE A 140 5.69 -7.91 3.20
N ASP A 141 5.76 -9.22 3.45
CA ASP A 141 4.92 -10.18 2.74
C ASP A 141 3.63 -10.39 3.52
N VAL A 142 2.48 -10.34 2.86
CA VAL A 142 1.14 -10.54 3.45
C VAL A 142 0.49 -11.78 2.84
N ALA A 143 -0.09 -12.64 3.67
CA ALA A 143 -0.82 -13.82 3.17
C ALA A 143 -2.00 -14.18 4.08
N ALA A 144 -3.04 -14.76 3.49
CA ALA A 144 -4.12 -15.39 4.22
C ALA A 144 -4.52 -16.71 3.54
N PRO A 145 -4.83 -17.77 4.31
CA PRO A 145 -5.27 -19.05 3.75
C PRO A 145 -6.73 -19.04 3.30
N ILE A 146 -7.50 -18.05 3.75
CA ILE A 146 -8.91 -17.85 3.39
C ILE A 146 -9.18 -16.37 3.11
N GLN A 147 -10.31 -16.08 2.48
CA GLN A 147 -10.73 -14.72 2.16
C GLN A 147 -11.03 -13.90 3.43
N VAL A 148 -10.34 -12.78 3.59
CA VAL A 148 -10.46 -11.82 4.70
C VAL A 148 -10.19 -10.40 4.22
N THR A 149 -10.57 -9.42 5.04
CA THR A 149 -10.40 -7.99 4.79
C THR A 149 -8.95 -7.54 4.94
N GLY A 150 -8.21 -8.07 5.93
CA GLY A 150 -6.75 -7.94 6.02
C GLY A 150 -6.21 -7.33 7.32
N GLU A 151 -7.06 -6.78 8.20
CA GLU A 151 -6.66 -5.98 9.36
C GLU A 151 -5.75 -6.74 10.33
N SER A 152 -5.92 -8.06 10.51
CA SER A 152 -5.01 -8.86 11.34
C SER A 152 -3.57 -8.85 10.83
N ALA A 153 -3.36 -8.75 9.52
CA ALA A 153 -2.04 -8.63 8.93
C ALA A 153 -1.47 -7.23 9.18
N LEU A 154 -2.27 -6.17 9.10
CA LEU A 154 -1.82 -4.80 9.38
C LEU A 154 -1.35 -4.67 10.84
N THR A 155 -2.15 -5.19 11.77
CA THR A 155 -1.77 -5.34 13.18
C THR A 155 -0.50 -6.18 13.33
N GLY A 156 -0.37 -7.23 12.52
CA GLY A 156 0.83 -8.05 12.45
C GLY A 156 2.08 -7.27 12.04
N VAL A 157 1.98 -6.31 11.12
CA VAL A 157 3.09 -5.43 10.73
C VAL A 157 3.56 -4.61 11.93
N TYR A 158 2.62 -3.97 12.64
CA TYR A 158 2.94 -3.17 13.83
C TYR A 158 3.57 -4.02 14.94
N LYS A 159 3.03 -5.22 15.16
CA LYS A 159 3.58 -6.17 16.13
C LYS A 159 4.99 -6.64 15.75
N ALA A 160 5.25 -6.86 14.45
CA ALA A 160 6.57 -7.22 13.96
C ALA A 160 7.59 -6.09 14.17
N LEU A 161 7.21 -4.85 13.89
CA LEU A 161 8.03 -3.66 14.11
C LEU A 161 8.40 -3.53 15.60
N ALA A 162 7.40 -3.57 16.48
CA ALA A 162 7.60 -3.50 17.92
C ALA A 162 8.48 -4.65 18.46
N ALA A 163 8.29 -5.87 17.96
CA ALA A 163 9.10 -7.04 18.34
C ALA A 163 10.56 -6.93 17.91
N ASN A 164 10.86 -6.13 16.88
CA ASN A 164 12.22 -5.84 16.40
C ASN A 164 12.81 -4.55 17.00
N GLY A 165 12.15 -3.95 17.99
CA GLY A 165 12.64 -2.76 18.70
C GLY A 165 12.38 -1.44 17.99
N GLU A 166 11.60 -1.43 16.90
CA GLU A 166 11.11 -0.19 16.30
C GLU A 166 10.03 0.43 17.21
N THR A 167 10.02 1.75 17.30
CA THR A 167 9.01 2.46 18.09
C THR A 167 7.72 2.57 17.27
N VAL A 168 6.67 1.88 17.72
CA VAL A 168 5.33 1.99 17.15
C VAL A 168 4.49 2.90 18.04
N ASP A 169 4.22 4.11 17.56
CA ASP A 169 3.35 5.08 18.23
C ASP A 169 1.89 4.72 17.96
N THR A 170 1.14 4.34 19.01
CA THR A 170 -0.25 3.88 18.88
C THR A 170 -1.18 4.96 18.35
N VAL A 171 -0.89 6.24 18.60
CA VAL A 171 -1.67 7.34 18.02
C VAL A 171 -1.46 7.40 16.51
N ARG A 172 -0.24 7.13 16.04
CA ARG A 172 0.03 7.04 14.59
C ARG A 172 -0.66 5.84 13.96
N THR A 173 -0.72 4.69 14.63
CA THR A 173 -1.38 3.49 14.10
C THR A 173 -2.90 3.66 14.06
N GLU A 174 -3.51 4.32 15.06
CA GLU A 174 -4.93 4.68 15.05
C GLU A 174 -5.27 5.63 13.89
N VAL A 175 -4.45 6.66 13.66
CA VAL A 175 -4.64 7.57 12.52
C VAL A 175 -4.42 6.85 11.18
N ALA A 176 -3.45 5.95 11.10
CA ALA A 176 -3.24 5.11 9.90
C ALA A 176 -4.44 4.19 9.63
N GLN A 177 -5.12 3.71 10.68
CA GLN A 177 -6.36 2.95 10.56
C GLN A 177 -7.52 3.84 10.07
N GLN A 178 -7.69 5.02 10.65
CA GLN A 178 -8.71 5.98 10.22
C GLN A 178 -8.55 6.37 8.74
N GLU A 179 -7.30 6.54 8.30
CA GLU A 179 -6.96 6.76 6.90
C GLU A 179 -7.42 5.61 6.02
N LEU A 180 -7.05 4.38 6.41
CA LEU A 180 -7.41 3.17 5.68
C LEU A 180 -8.93 3.02 5.54
N GLU A 181 -9.67 3.26 6.61
CA GLU A 181 -11.13 3.26 6.60
C GLU A 181 -11.68 4.34 5.65
N THR A 182 -11.17 5.57 5.75
CA THR A 182 -11.60 6.68 4.90
C THR A 182 -11.37 6.37 3.43
N VAL A 183 -10.17 5.89 3.07
CA VAL A 183 -9.80 5.57 1.69
C VAL A 183 -10.64 4.42 1.16
N ASN A 184 -10.83 3.37 1.95
CA ASN A 184 -11.63 2.21 1.54
C ASN A 184 -13.11 2.52 1.41
N GLU A 185 -13.67 3.36 2.28
CA GLU A 185 -15.04 3.84 2.15
C GLU A 185 -15.26 4.59 0.83
N VAL A 186 -14.34 5.51 0.50
CA VAL A 186 -14.37 6.25 -0.78
C VAL A 186 -14.21 5.28 -1.95
N ALA A 187 -13.20 4.41 -1.92
CA ALA A 187 -12.96 3.46 -3.00
C ALA A 187 -14.13 2.50 -3.23
N THR A 188 -14.80 2.07 -2.16
CA THR A 188 -15.99 1.23 -2.23
C THR A 188 -17.19 1.99 -2.80
N ALA A 189 -17.37 3.27 -2.43
CA ALA A 189 -18.45 4.11 -2.94
C ALA A 189 -18.34 4.35 -4.46
N HIS A 190 -17.11 4.38 -4.99
CA HIS A 190 -16.80 4.55 -6.41
C HIS A 190 -16.45 3.24 -7.14
N ALA A 191 -16.77 2.09 -6.55
CA ALA A 191 -16.49 0.80 -7.16
C ALA A 191 -17.23 0.64 -8.51
N GLY A 192 -16.45 0.50 -9.59
CA GLY A 192 -16.98 0.39 -10.95
C GLY A 192 -17.14 1.72 -11.69
N ASP A 193 -16.75 2.85 -11.08
CA ASP A 193 -16.63 4.13 -11.79
C ASP A 193 -15.30 4.17 -12.58
N GLU A 194 -15.38 4.24 -13.90
CA GLU A 194 -14.21 4.32 -14.79
C GLU A 194 -13.43 5.65 -14.63
N GLN A 195 -14.03 6.66 -14.01
CA GLN A 195 -13.39 7.93 -13.72
C GLN A 195 -12.63 7.92 -12.39
N PHE A 196 -12.79 6.86 -11.58
CA PHE A 196 -12.14 6.72 -10.28
C PHE A 196 -10.99 5.69 -10.34
N ASP A 197 -9.82 6.09 -9.83
CA ASP A 197 -8.68 5.20 -9.62
C ASP A 197 -8.32 5.18 -8.13
N SER A 198 -8.48 4.02 -7.49
CA SER A 198 -8.14 3.85 -6.07
C SER A 198 -6.66 4.11 -5.80
N SER A 199 -5.78 3.80 -6.75
CA SER A 199 -4.34 4.04 -6.64
C SER A 199 -4.03 5.54 -6.70
N ALA A 200 -4.80 6.30 -7.48
CA ALA A 200 -4.72 7.75 -7.50
C ALA A 200 -5.19 8.35 -6.16
N LEU A 201 -6.20 7.76 -5.52
CA LEU A 201 -6.64 8.17 -4.18
C LEU A 201 -5.57 7.86 -3.12
N ASP A 202 -5.00 6.65 -3.11
CA ASP A 202 -3.89 6.29 -2.21
C ASP A 202 -2.72 7.27 -2.35
N LYS A 203 -2.37 7.62 -3.59
CA LYS A 203 -1.33 8.61 -3.88
C LYS A 203 -1.71 10.00 -3.36
N ALA A 204 -2.93 10.45 -3.64
CA ALA A 204 -3.44 11.74 -3.19
C ALA A 204 -3.37 11.86 -1.66
N VAL A 205 -3.70 10.81 -0.92
CA VAL A 205 -3.61 10.82 0.54
C VAL A 205 -2.16 10.96 1.02
N ALA A 206 -1.20 10.26 0.40
CA ALA A 206 0.22 10.44 0.70
C ALA A 206 0.74 11.86 0.37
N GLU A 207 0.24 12.47 -0.72
CA GLU A 207 0.53 13.86 -1.10
C GLU A 207 -0.07 14.86 -0.11
N ILE A 208 -1.31 14.66 0.36
CA ILE A 208 -1.95 15.46 1.41
C ILE A 208 -1.08 15.45 2.66
N LYS A 209 -0.66 14.29 3.16
CA LYS A 209 0.23 14.19 4.33
C LYS A 209 1.52 14.99 4.17
N THR A 210 2.12 14.92 2.98
CA THR A 210 3.36 15.66 2.68
C THR A 210 3.10 17.16 2.67
N ALA A 211 2.03 17.61 2.00
CA ALA A 211 1.67 19.02 1.93
C ALA A 211 1.35 19.61 3.31
N LEU A 212 0.72 18.83 4.20
CA LEU A 212 0.46 19.23 5.59
C LEU A 212 1.76 19.38 6.39
N ALA A 213 2.73 18.48 6.19
CA ALA A 213 4.06 18.58 6.82
C ALA A 213 4.83 19.81 6.30
N ASP A 214 4.84 20.02 4.99
CA ASP A 214 5.48 21.18 4.34
C ASP A 214 4.85 22.50 4.78
N TYR A 215 3.51 22.54 4.91
CA TYR A 215 2.78 23.67 5.47
C TYR A 215 3.25 23.96 6.89
N LYS A 216 3.31 22.94 7.75
CA LYS A 216 3.72 23.11 9.15
C LYS A 216 5.16 23.60 9.25
N GLN A 217 6.06 23.05 8.46
CA GLN A 217 7.46 23.46 8.40
C GLN A 217 7.59 24.93 7.95
N SER A 218 6.80 25.34 6.95
CA SER A 218 6.88 26.70 6.38
C SER A 218 6.24 27.76 7.27
N ASN A 219 5.16 27.42 7.97
CA ASN A 219 4.36 28.38 8.76
C ASN A 219 4.63 28.31 10.27
N GLY A 220 5.35 27.29 10.74
CA GLY A 220 5.63 27.06 12.16
C GLY A 220 4.43 26.57 12.98
N GLN A 221 3.31 26.27 12.33
CA GLN A 221 2.06 25.80 12.95
C GLN A 221 1.29 24.88 11.99
N VAL A 222 0.44 24.02 12.52
CA VAL A 222 -0.46 23.16 11.73
C VAL A 222 -1.43 23.99 10.89
N ALA A 223 -1.99 23.37 9.85
CA ALA A 223 -2.90 24.03 8.92
C ALA A 223 -4.25 24.30 9.57
N SER A 224 -4.87 25.43 9.25
CA SER A 224 -6.26 25.67 9.64
C SER A 224 -7.21 24.78 8.84
N GLU A 225 -8.44 24.58 9.30
CA GLU A 225 -9.43 23.78 8.54
C GLU A 225 -9.66 24.31 7.12
N ALA A 226 -9.61 25.64 6.94
CA ALA A 226 -9.70 26.25 5.62
C ALA A 226 -8.49 25.88 4.73
N ASP A 227 -7.28 25.94 5.29
CA ASP A 227 -6.05 25.58 4.57
C ASP A 227 -6.01 24.08 4.26
N ILE A 228 -6.48 23.22 5.17
CA ILE A 228 -6.62 21.77 4.95
C ILE A 228 -7.55 21.51 3.77
N ASN A 229 -8.71 22.18 3.73
CA ASN A 229 -9.63 22.07 2.60
C ASN A 229 -8.97 22.50 1.28
N THR A 230 -8.23 23.61 1.27
CA THR A 230 -7.48 24.05 0.08
C THR A 230 -6.46 23.00 -0.36
N ILE A 231 -5.62 22.51 0.55
CA ILE A 231 -4.61 21.48 0.27
C ILE A 231 -5.26 20.22 -0.33
N ILE A 232 -6.35 19.73 0.29
CA ILE A 232 -7.04 18.52 -0.19
C ILE A 232 -7.58 18.73 -1.60
N ASN A 233 -8.27 19.84 -1.86
CA ASN A 233 -8.82 20.11 -3.19
C ASN A 233 -7.72 20.25 -4.26
N GLU A 234 -6.61 20.92 -3.94
CA GLU A 234 -5.47 21.05 -4.85
C GLU A 234 -4.83 19.70 -5.18
N VAL A 235 -4.65 18.83 -4.17
CA VAL A 235 -4.09 17.49 -4.37
C VAL A 235 -5.05 16.58 -5.14
N LEU A 236 -6.35 16.60 -4.83
CA LEU A 236 -7.34 15.84 -5.58
C LEU A 236 -7.40 16.28 -7.05
N ALA A 237 -7.30 17.58 -7.33
CA ALA A 237 -7.21 18.10 -8.70
C ALA A 237 -5.96 17.61 -9.44
N GLN A 238 -4.79 17.62 -8.78
CA GLN A 238 -3.53 17.13 -9.36
C GLN A 238 -3.58 15.65 -9.72
N ASN A 239 -4.39 14.86 -9.01
CA ASN A 239 -4.57 13.44 -9.24
C ASN A 239 -5.84 13.10 -10.07
N GLY A 240 -6.51 14.11 -10.64
CA GLY A 240 -7.69 13.91 -11.51
C GLY A 240 -8.97 13.51 -10.77
N LEU A 241 -9.02 13.67 -9.45
CA LEU A 241 -10.11 13.25 -8.58
C LEU A 241 -11.10 14.38 -8.22
N GLU A 242 -10.82 15.63 -8.64
CA GLU A 242 -11.60 16.83 -8.30
C GLU A 242 -13.10 16.76 -8.64
N ASN A 243 -13.48 16.07 -9.71
CA ASN A 243 -14.87 15.97 -10.17
C ASN A 243 -15.52 14.61 -9.83
N VAL A 244 -14.77 13.75 -9.14
CA VAL A 244 -15.18 12.38 -8.79
C VAL A 244 -15.52 12.30 -7.31
N ILE A 245 -14.67 12.89 -6.47
CA ILE A 245 -14.83 12.88 -5.01
C ILE A 245 -15.92 13.87 -4.59
N THR A 246 -16.84 13.41 -3.76
CA THR A 246 -17.96 14.19 -3.24
C THR A 246 -17.56 15.08 -2.07
N ALA A 247 -18.39 16.10 -1.75
CA ALA A 247 -18.15 16.98 -0.62
C ALA A 247 -18.13 16.23 0.74
N ASP A 248 -18.93 15.18 0.89
CA ASP A 248 -18.95 14.36 2.10
C ASP A 248 -17.64 13.56 2.24
N GLU A 249 -17.11 13.04 1.14
CA GLU A 249 -15.81 12.34 1.12
C GLU A 249 -14.65 13.30 1.37
N ILE A 250 -14.70 14.52 0.82
CA ILE A 250 -13.74 15.59 1.17
C ILE A 250 -13.79 15.88 2.67
N SER A 251 -14.97 15.94 3.28
CA SER A 251 -15.11 16.15 4.73
C SER A 251 -14.46 15.03 5.56
N LYS A 252 -14.54 13.77 5.09
CA LYS A 252 -13.83 12.64 5.72
C LYS A 252 -12.31 12.80 5.59
N LEU A 253 -11.83 13.17 4.40
CA LEU A 253 -10.40 13.47 4.18
C LEU A 253 -9.91 14.63 5.04
N VAL A 254 -10.73 15.67 5.24
CA VAL A 254 -10.44 16.79 6.16
C VAL A 254 -10.34 16.29 7.60
N THR A 255 -11.25 15.42 8.02
CA THR A 255 -11.25 14.84 9.37
C THR A 255 -10.00 13.99 9.62
N PHE A 256 -9.65 13.14 8.66
CA PHE A 256 -8.39 12.39 8.68
C PHE A 256 -7.18 13.33 8.70
N ALA A 257 -7.13 14.34 7.83
CA ALA A 257 -6.02 15.28 7.76
C ALA A 257 -5.81 16.02 9.09
N LYS A 258 -6.89 16.44 9.75
CA LYS A 258 -6.83 17.05 11.09
C LYS A 258 -6.21 16.09 12.11
N ALA A 259 -6.68 14.85 12.16
CA ALA A 259 -6.12 13.83 13.04
C ALA A 259 -4.63 13.57 12.75
N TYR A 260 -4.24 13.50 11.47
CA TYR A 260 -2.85 13.34 11.06
C TYR A 260 -1.93 14.48 11.55
N GLN A 261 -2.38 15.74 11.48
CA GLN A 261 -1.58 16.88 11.97
C GLN A 261 -1.38 16.89 13.48
N GLU A 262 -2.22 16.19 14.24
CA GLU A 262 -2.10 16.02 15.69
C GLU A 262 -1.12 14.90 16.07
N THR A 263 -0.73 14.05 15.12
CA THR A 263 0.26 12.99 15.36
C THR A 263 1.69 13.52 15.32
N SER A 264 2.59 12.80 15.98
CA SER A 264 4.03 13.05 15.85
C SER A 264 4.60 12.66 14.48
N ALA A 265 3.81 12.00 13.60
CA ALA A 265 4.24 11.58 12.27
C ALA A 265 4.50 12.78 11.35
N ILE A 266 3.74 13.86 11.50
CA ILE A 266 3.88 15.08 10.68
C ILE A 266 5.24 15.77 10.84
N ASP A 267 5.92 15.57 11.99
CA ASP A 267 7.24 16.14 12.28
C ASP A 267 8.39 15.16 12.02
N SER A 268 8.10 13.92 11.62
CA SER A 268 9.13 12.90 11.44
C SER A 268 9.76 13.02 10.05
N ALA A 269 11.07 13.30 10.04
CA ALA A 269 11.86 13.33 8.81
C ALA A 269 11.90 11.96 8.11
N GLU A 270 11.87 10.88 8.89
CA GLU A 270 11.83 9.50 8.40
C GLU A 270 10.50 9.23 7.68
N VAL A 271 9.37 9.57 8.31
CA VAL A 271 8.04 9.44 7.68
C VAL A 271 7.98 10.25 6.39
N ALA A 272 8.44 11.50 6.42
CA ALA A 272 8.47 12.35 5.23
C ALA A 272 9.34 11.76 4.09
N ALA A 273 10.51 11.22 4.43
CA ALA A 273 11.39 10.58 3.45
C ALA A 273 10.74 9.32 2.84
N GLN A 274 10.13 8.48 3.66
CA GLN A 274 9.45 7.26 3.23
C GLN A 274 8.21 7.57 2.38
N LEU A 275 7.39 8.56 2.76
CA LEU A 275 6.25 9.03 1.95
C LEU A 275 6.70 9.57 0.58
N ASN A 276 7.83 10.29 0.53
CA ASN A 276 8.39 10.76 -0.74
C ASN A 276 8.85 9.61 -1.64
N GLN A 277 9.45 8.57 -1.05
CA GLN A 277 9.83 7.37 -1.79
C GLN A 277 8.60 6.57 -2.26
N PHE A 278 7.60 6.41 -1.41
CA PHE A 278 6.31 5.78 -1.74
C PHE A 278 5.65 6.48 -2.92
N LYS A 279 5.55 7.82 -2.91
CA LYS A 279 4.98 8.59 -4.04
C LYS A 279 5.73 8.31 -5.34
N GLN A 280 7.06 8.28 -5.34
CA GLN A 280 7.85 7.99 -6.53
C GLN A 280 7.62 6.55 -7.05
N GLN A 281 7.47 5.58 -6.15
CA GLN A 281 7.17 4.20 -6.52
C GLN A 281 5.74 4.08 -7.08
N ALA A 282 4.77 4.73 -6.45
CA ALA A 282 3.38 4.78 -6.91
C ALA A 282 3.27 5.45 -8.29
N GLU A 283 4.00 6.54 -8.55
CA GLU A 283 4.03 7.20 -9.87
C GLU A 283 4.55 6.30 -10.98
N GLN A 284 5.56 5.47 -10.69
CA GLN A 284 6.09 4.50 -11.66
C GLN A 284 5.05 3.43 -11.99
N GLN A 285 4.35 2.90 -10.97
CA GLN A 285 3.29 1.92 -11.16
C GLN A 285 2.06 2.50 -11.87
N ILE A 286 1.66 3.72 -11.55
CA ILE A 286 0.57 4.45 -12.23
C ILE A 286 0.95 4.75 -13.69
N SER A 287 2.21 5.13 -13.98
CA SER A 287 2.67 5.36 -15.37
C SER A 287 2.66 4.09 -16.21
N GLU A 288 2.98 2.94 -15.61
CA GLU A 288 2.95 1.63 -16.28
C GLU A 288 1.52 1.11 -16.44
N ALA A 289 0.66 1.29 -15.44
CA ALA A 289 -0.76 0.97 -15.51
C ALA A 289 -1.47 1.83 -16.58
N TYR A 290 -1.30 3.16 -16.58
CA TYR A 290 -1.89 4.04 -17.60
C TYR A 290 -1.41 3.72 -19.03
N LYS A 291 -0.15 3.28 -19.21
CA LYS A 291 0.36 2.83 -20.51
C LYS A 291 -0.18 1.47 -20.93
N ASN A 292 -0.37 0.55 -19.99
CA ASN A 292 -0.89 -0.79 -20.27
C ASN A 292 -2.42 -0.84 -20.40
N LEU A 293 -3.15 0.06 -19.74
CA LEU A 293 -4.62 0.15 -19.77
C LEU A 293 -5.16 0.58 -21.13
N GLN A 294 -4.39 1.32 -21.93
CA GLN A 294 -4.78 1.70 -23.29
C GLN A 294 -4.68 0.54 -24.30
N ASP A 295 -3.93 -0.53 -23.99
CA ASP A 295 -3.58 -1.59 -24.96
C ASP A 295 -4.09 -3.00 -24.63
N SER A 296 -4.65 -3.27 -23.43
CA SER A 296 -4.78 -4.68 -22.97
C SER A 296 -6.18 -5.19 -22.60
N GLY A 297 -7.25 -4.38 -22.65
CA GLY A 297 -8.63 -4.85 -22.41
C GLY A 297 -8.84 -5.49 -21.03
N ILE A 298 -7.98 -5.16 -20.06
CA ILE A 298 -8.01 -5.67 -18.68
C ILE A 298 -9.14 -5.00 -17.89
N LEU A 299 -9.43 -3.74 -18.16
CA LEU A 299 -10.59 -3.02 -17.58
C LEU A 299 -11.91 -3.72 -17.90
N GLU A 300 -12.07 -4.21 -19.13
CA GLU A 300 -13.27 -4.94 -19.55
C GLU A 300 -13.39 -6.30 -18.84
N LYS A 301 -12.27 -6.94 -18.49
CA LYS A 301 -12.24 -8.20 -17.73
C LYS A 301 -12.54 -7.99 -16.24
N ILE A 302 -12.07 -6.89 -15.66
CA ILE A 302 -12.36 -6.51 -14.28
C ILE A 302 -13.85 -6.13 -14.15
N GLY A 303 -14.38 -5.29 -15.05
CA GLY A 303 -15.82 -4.97 -15.10
C GLY A 303 -16.71 -6.20 -15.27
N ALA A 304 -16.35 -7.12 -16.16
CA ALA A 304 -17.08 -8.38 -16.35
C ALA A 304 -17.03 -9.32 -15.14
N PHE A 305 -15.95 -9.30 -14.36
CA PHE A 305 -15.83 -10.08 -13.12
C PHE A 305 -16.78 -9.54 -12.03
N PHE A 306 -16.80 -8.22 -11.82
CA PHE A 306 -17.67 -7.57 -10.82
C PHE A 306 -19.15 -7.61 -11.20
N GLU A 307 -19.50 -7.48 -12.48
CA GLU A 307 -20.89 -7.68 -12.95
C GLU A 307 -21.41 -9.10 -12.65
N ASN A 308 -20.56 -10.12 -12.80
CA ASN A 308 -20.94 -11.51 -12.52
C ASN A 308 -21.05 -11.77 -11.01
N LEU A 309 -20.21 -11.13 -10.20
CA LEU A 309 -20.28 -11.16 -8.74
C LEU A 309 -21.59 -10.54 -8.23
N TRP A 310 -21.99 -9.38 -8.76
CA TRP A 310 -23.24 -8.72 -8.42
C TRP A 310 -24.49 -9.52 -8.86
N LYS A 311 -24.47 -10.09 -10.07
CA LYS A 311 -25.54 -11.00 -10.54
C LYS A 311 -25.66 -12.25 -9.66
N GLY A 312 -24.55 -12.81 -9.19
CA GLY A 312 -24.54 -13.93 -8.24
C GLY A 312 -25.12 -13.59 -6.86
N LEU A 313 -24.85 -12.37 -6.36
CA LEU A 313 -25.37 -11.87 -5.08
C LEU A 313 -26.86 -11.55 -5.15
N THR A 314 -27.33 -10.89 -6.21
CA THR A 314 -28.76 -10.59 -6.40
C THR A 314 -29.62 -11.84 -6.65
N GLY A 315 -29.04 -12.91 -7.20
CA GLY A 315 -29.70 -14.21 -7.36
C GLY A 315 -29.86 -15.01 -6.06
N LEU A 316 -29.16 -14.64 -4.98
CA LEU A 316 -29.32 -15.23 -3.64
C LEU A 316 -30.43 -14.55 -2.82
N PHE A 317 -30.93 -13.39 -3.26
CA PHE A 317 -31.99 -12.62 -2.62
C PHE A 317 -33.27 -12.50 -3.49
N ALA A 318 -33.38 -13.32 -4.54
CA ALA A 318 -34.58 -13.49 -5.37
C ALA A 318 -35.19 -14.88 -5.18
#